data_AF-A0A932NCL3-F1
#
_entry.id   AF-A0A932NCL3-F1
#
_cell.length_a   1.000
_cell.length_b   1.000
_cell.length_c   1.000
_cell.angle_alpha   90.00
_cell.angle_beta   90.00
_cell.angle_gamma   90.00
#
_symmetry.space_group_name_H-M   'P 1'
#
loop_
_entity.id
_entity.type
_entity.pdbx_description
1 polymer ?
#
loop_
_entity_poly.entity_id
_entity_poly.type
_entity_poly.pdbx_seq_one_letter_code
_entity_poly.pdbx_strand_id
1 'polypeptide(L)'
;MRSPIPTRWWPRLGVAGIGLIVLALAGVGAVTVARWMIRQLSSPAPATNTIRVPPGFAIASFAEPRDIHLPTAILFGPDENLYLLTLEGDIFQFEDKDGNTDAEAMRQVFDGSEHKVTHAVGLAFHDGKLYLSDSGRISVLSDDDGDGDYDTLTPVVTGLVSLRYPDHSNNGIAFGPDGKLYVGVGSTTDHGPITDPMEASVLRLNADGSDLQVFAAGFRNPYDLTFSPEGDLFTADNNPSKFDRTLRSLVPEELNLVQQGRHYGFPDVYGKPPLGATSAAPITEFYPSVGSAGLIYYAGRQFPEAYQNAVYVALWGTGAQVALDRQITNGQMVVVVPLRRGDDGALHGEWEPFARFNTGTNFRPIDVTVGPDEALYILEWQTGAVYRVAYVGETVTAESATATAEPLPAFSPEQVAAGEALYRNGAAGAPPCLTCHLLDDRAGLGPSLVGLRDVAHQRVQGLSAVEYVRQSILRPNDYIVPNYNSDYMYQNYGDVLTEAEIESLIAFVFSLSK
;
A
#
# COMPACT_ATOMS: atom_id res chain seq x y z
N MET A 1 -34.24 -85.40 -19.35
CA MET A 1 -32.84 -85.69 -18.95
C MET A 1 -32.50 -84.81 -17.75
N ARG A 2 -31.58 -85.30 -16.90
CA ARG A 2 -31.37 -84.98 -15.47
C ARG A 2 -30.76 -83.58 -15.20
N SER A 3 -31.28 -82.89 -14.18
CA SER A 3 -30.69 -82.21 -12.98
C SER A 3 -29.23 -81.65 -12.97
N PRO A 4 -28.75 -80.93 -11.92
CA PRO A 4 -29.03 -79.53 -11.50
C PRO A 4 -27.75 -78.70 -11.06
N ILE A 5 -27.96 -77.42 -10.67
CA ILE A 5 -27.23 -76.42 -9.79
C ILE A 5 -26.09 -76.99 -8.86
N PRO A 6 -25.05 -76.27 -8.29
CA PRO A 6 -25.06 -74.86 -7.76
C PRO A 6 -23.74 -74.00 -7.52
N THR A 7 -23.95 -72.71 -7.19
CA THR A 7 -23.32 -71.81 -6.16
C THR A 7 -21.84 -71.38 -6.09
N ARG A 8 -21.70 -70.04 -5.85
CA ARG A 8 -20.72 -69.24 -5.05
C ARG A 8 -19.24 -69.25 -5.54
N TRP A 9 -18.50 -68.14 -5.49
CA TRP A 9 -17.70 -67.65 -4.34
C TRP A 9 -17.20 -66.21 -4.61
N TRP A 10 -17.18 -65.36 -3.57
CA TRP A 10 -16.37 -64.13 -3.49
C TRP A 10 -14.92 -64.46 -3.13
N PRO A 11 -13.97 -63.56 -3.40
CA PRO A 11 -12.95 -63.25 -2.42
C PRO A 11 -12.92 -61.77 -2.04
N ARG A 12 -12.79 -61.52 -0.73
CA ARG A 12 -12.17 -60.33 -0.14
C ARG A 12 -10.67 -60.59 0.05
N LEU A 13 -9.92 -59.51 0.30
CA LEU A 13 -8.48 -59.36 0.61
C LEU A 13 -7.66 -58.96 -0.64
N GLY A 14 -6.84 -57.91 -0.65
CA GLY A 14 -6.42 -57.02 0.44
C GLY A 14 -5.60 -55.84 -0.12
N VAL A 15 -5.32 -54.91 0.79
CA VAL A 15 -4.51 -53.69 0.63
C VAL A 15 -3.08 -54.03 0.16
N ALA A 16 -2.63 -53.43 -0.94
CA ALA A 16 -1.23 -53.11 -1.22
C ALA A 16 -1.16 -52.15 -2.42
N GLY A 17 -0.31 -51.13 -2.32
CA GLY A 17 -0.32 -49.95 -3.16
C GLY A 17 -0.05 -50.17 -4.65
N ILE A 18 -0.64 -49.27 -5.44
CA ILE A 18 -0.31 -48.99 -6.83
C ILE A 18 -0.22 -47.46 -6.86
N GLY A 19 0.94 -46.86 -7.04
CA GLY A 19 1.87 -47.14 -8.12
C GLY A 19 1.65 -46.05 -9.16
N LEU A 20 2.34 -44.93 -8.95
CA LEU A 20 2.51 -43.80 -9.86
C LEU A 20 2.59 -44.25 -11.33
N ILE A 21 1.63 -43.84 -12.15
CA ILE A 21 1.81 -43.71 -13.60
C ILE A 21 1.51 -42.26 -13.94
N VAL A 22 2.60 -41.49 -13.99
CA VAL A 22 2.68 -40.16 -14.59
C VAL A 22 2.66 -40.35 -16.10
N LEU A 23 1.65 -39.80 -16.76
CA LEU A 23 1.68 -39.48 -18.19
C LEU A 23 1.65 -37.96 -18.30
N ALA A 24 2.84 -37.39 -18.44
CA ALA A 24 3.06 -35.98 -18.69
C ALA A 24 2.79 -35.66 -20.16
N LEU A 25 1.98 -34.64 -20.41
CA LEU A 25 2.14 -33.74 -21.56
C LEU A 25 1.63 -32.33 -21.18
N ALA A 26 2.58 -31.39 -21.18
CA ALA A 26 2.48 -29.93 -21.20
C ALA A 26 1.92 -29.18 -19.97
N GLY A 27 2.83 -28.52 -19.22
CA GLY A 27 2.48 -27.49 -18.22
C GLY A 27 3.60 -27.14 -17.22
N VAL A 28 4.85 -27.00 -17.66
CA VAL A 28 6.05 -26.81 -16.80
C VAL A 28 6.14 -25.42 -16.12
N GLY A 29 5.06 -24.63 -16.09
CA GLY A 29 5.03 -23.32 -15.43
C GLY A 29 4.54 -23.30 -13.97
N ALA A 30 3.73 -24.27 -13.54
CA ALA A 30 2.99 -24.17 -12.27
C ALA A 30 3.70 -24.77 -11.04
N VAL A 31 4.64 -25.71 -11.22
CA VAL A 31 5.24 -26.46 -10.09
C VAL A 31 6.50 -25.79 -9.53
N THR A 32 7.20 -25.00 -10.34
CA THR A 32 8.42 -24.28 -9.92
C THR A 32 8.10 -23.05 -9.08
N VAL A 33 6.95 -22.42 -9.33
CA VAL A 33 6.43 -21.26 -8.60
C VAL A 33 5.93 -21.66 -7.21
N ALA A 34 5.23 -22.79 -7.08
CA ALA A 34 4.74 -23.30 -5.80
C ALA A 34 5.86 -23.65 -4.80
N ARG A 35 6.98 -24.22 -5.27
CA ARG A 35 8.15 -24.52 -4.40
C ARG A 35 8.96 -23.29 -4.00
N TRP A 36 8.87 -22.21 -4.77
CA TRP A 36 9.52 -20.93 -4.44
C TRP A 36 8.63 -20.08 -3.53
N MET A 37 7.30 -20.10 -3.73
CA MET A 37 6.29 -19.50 -2.83
C MET A 37 6.37 -20.09 -1.42
N ILE A 38 6.50 -21.42 -1.28
CA ILE A 38 6.70 -22.08 0.03
C ILE A 38 7.98 -21.63 0.73
N ARG A 39 8.98 -21.12 -0.01
CA ARG A 39 10.23 -20.60 0.56
C ARG A 39 10.15 -19.10 0.92
N GLN A 40 9.14 -18.39 0.44
CA GLN A 40 8.86 -16.99 0.81
C GLN A 40 7.85 -16.87 1.97
N LEU A 41 7.01 -17.89 2.19
CA LEU A 41 6.05 -18.00 3.30
C LEU A 41 6.68 -18.20 4.70
N SER A 42 7.92 -17.74 4.91
CA SER A 42 8.64 -17.95 6.18
C SER A 42 9.57 -16.79 6.56
N SER A 43 9.44 -15.64 5.91
CA SER A 43 10.16 -14.45 6.38
C SER A 43 9.41 -13.90 7.59
N PRO A 44 10.06 -13.74 8.76
CA PRO A 44 9.42 -13.06 9.89
C PRO A 44 9.01 -11.65 9.46
N ALA A 45 7.92 -11.14 10.05
CA ALA A 45 7.54 -9.74 9.87
C ALA A 45 8.78 -8.85 10.09
N PRO A 46 9.05 -7.90 9.18
CA PRO A 46 10.21 -7.04 9.33
C PRO A 46 10.07 -6.22 10.61
N ALA A 47 11.12 -6.16 11.43
CA ALA A 47 11.10 -5.38 12.67
C ALA A 47 10.76 -3.91 12.37
N THR A 48 9.99 -3.26 13.24
CA THR A 48 9.54 -1.85 13.11
C THR A 48 10.67 -0.87 12.79
N ASN A 49 11.91 -1.16 13.22
CA ASN A 49 13.13 -0.40 12.88
C ASN A 49 13.47 -0.36 11.39
N THR A 50 12.73 -1.08 10.54
CA THR A 50 12.87 -1.06 9.08
C THR A 50 11.86 -0.15 8.39
N ILE A 51 10.93 0.47 9.13
CA ILE A 51 9.91 1.36 8.59
C ILE A 51 10.26 2.80 8.94
N ARG A 52 10.36 3.64 7.92
CA ARG A 52 10.62 5.07 8.06
C ARG A 52 9.31 5.84 7.90
N VAL A 53 8.99 6.62 8.92
CA VAL A 53 7.89 7.59 8.95
C VAL A 53 8.46 9.02 9.04
N PRO A 54 7.66 10.08 8.79
CA PRO A 54 8.18 11.45 8.82
C PRO A 54 8.64 11.85 10.23
N PRO A 55 9.50 12.87 10.36
CA PRO A 55 9.91 13.39 11.66
C PRO A 55 8.73 13.70 12.59
N GLY A 56 8.88 13.30 13.84
CA GLY A 56 7.86 13.45 14.88
C GLY A 56 6.73 12.41 14.86
N PHE A 57 6.75 11.48 13.92
CA PHE A 57 5.94 10.26 13.98
C PHE A 57 6.74 9.11 14.58
N ALA A 58 6.05 8.26 15.33
CA ALA A 58 6.55 6.97 15.78
C ALA A 58 5.72 5.87 15.14
N ILE A 59 6.37 4.76 14.81
CA ILE A 59 5.72 3.55 14.33
C ILE A 59 6.01 2.39 15.29
N ALA A 60 4.95 1.68 15.67
CA ALA A 60 5.00 0.52 16.54
C ALA A 60 4.20 -0.63 15.91
N SER A 61 4.46 -1.84 16.37
CA SER A 61 3.66 -3.02 16.00
C SER A 61 2.39 -3.00 16.84
N PHE A 62 1.21 -2.94 16.21
CA PHE A 62 -0.05 -3.12 16.90
C PHE A 62 -0.33 -4.61 17.10
N ALA A 63 -0.13 -5.40 16.04
CA ALA A 63 -0.31 -6.84 16.09
C ALA A 63 0.59 -7.55 15.07
N GLU A 64 1.15 -8.71 15.46
CA GLU A 64 1.97 -9.58 14.60
C GLU A 64 1.42 -11.01 14.59
N PRO A 65 0.24 -11.23 14.00
CA PRO A 65 -0.33 -12.55 13.92
C PRO A 65 0.52 -13.45 13.03
N ARG A 66 0.66 -14.72 13.41
CA ARG A 66 1.51 -15.67 12.67
C ARG A 66 0.75 -16.49 11.64
N ASP A 67 -0.57 -16.51 11.73
CA ASP A 67 -1.44 -17.44 11.00
C ASP A 67 -2.59 -16.74 10.26
N ILE A 68 -2.45 -15.43 9.96
CA ILE A 68 -3.37 -14.74 9.05
C ILE A 68 -2.87 -14.89 7.62
N HIS A 69 -3.75 -15.38 6.75
CA HIS A 69 -3.46 -15.60 5.35
C HIS A 69 -4.27 -14.63 4.49
N LEU A 70 -3.61 -13.97 3.54
CA LEU A 70 -4.24 -13.09 2.54
C LEU A 70 -5.17 -12.03 3.16
N PRO A 71 -4.70 -11.20 4.11
CA PRO A 71 -5.48 -10.09 4.64
C PRO A 71 -5.81 -9.08 3.52
N THR A 72 -6.99 -8.48 3.58
CA THR A 72 -7.50 -7.58 2.54
C THR A 72 -7.98 -6.24 3.06
N ALA A 73 -8.57 -6.17 4.25
CA ALA A 73 -9.07 -4.93 4.83
C ALA A 73 -8.94 -4.88 6.36
N ILE A 74 -8.84 -3.68 6.92
CA ILE A 74 -8.92 -3.39 8.35
C ILE A 74 -9.84 -2.18 8.62
N LEU A 75 -10.59 -2.24 9.71
CA LEU A 75 -11.37 -1.10 10.20
C LEU A 75 -11.59 -1.20 11.71
N PHE A 76 -11.85 -0.06 12.35
CA PHE A 76 -12.31 -0.04 13.73
C PHE A 76 -13.83 -0.18 13.81
N GLY A 77 -14.29 -1.02 14.72
CA GLY A 77 -15.70 -1.19 15.04
C GLY A 77 -16.24 -0.13 16.01
N PRO A 78 -17.57 -0.10 16.22
CA PRO A 78 -18.21 0.77 17.21
C PRO A 78 -17.83 0.43 18.66
N ASP A 79 -17.20 -0.72 18.88
CA ASP A 79 -16.63 -1.20 20.13
C ASP A 79 -15.16 -0.79 20.32
N GLU A 80 -14.63 0.05 19.42
CA GLU A 80 -13.24 0.54 19.41
C GLU A 80 -12.18 -0.56 19.17
N ASN A 81 -12.59 -1.77 18.81
CA ASN A 81 -11.69 -2.86 18.43
C ASN A 81 -11.37 -2.81 16.93
N LEU A 82 -10.19 -3.29 16.55
CA LEU A 82 -9.80 -3.44 15.14
C LEU A 82 -10.29 -4.78 14.60
N TYR A 83 -10.94 -4.76 13.45
CA TYR A 83 -11.37 -5.93 12.68
C TYR A 83 -10.52 -6.05 11.43
N LEU A 84 -10.07 -7.26 11.11
CA LEU A 84 -9.29 -7.60 9.93
C LEU A 84 -10.03 -8.64 9.10
N LEU A 85 -10.19 -8.37 7.81
CA LEU A 85 -10.77 -9.27 6.82
C LEU A 85 -9.68 -10.01 6.03
N THR A 86 -9.89 -11.29 5.76
CA THR A 86 -9.09 -12.06 4.80
C THR A 86 -9.81 -12.24 3.46
N LEU A 87 -9.05 -12.54 2.41
CA LEU A 87 -9.59 -12.83 1.07
C LEU A 87 -10.55 -14.04 1.06
N GLU A 88 -10.37 -14.96 2.00
CA GLU A 88 -11.22 -16.14 2.20
C GLU A 88 -12.49 -15.82 3.01
N GLY A 89 -12.58 -14.61 3.55
CA GLY A 89 -13.75 -14.10 4.24
C GLY A 89 -13.70 -14.22 5.75
N ASP A 90 -12.60 -14.68 6.33
CA ASP A 90 -12.47 -14.73 7.79
C ASP A 90 -12.33 -13.33 8.34
N ILE A 91 -12.97 -13.09 9.48
CA ILE A 91 -12.86 -11.82 10.20
C ILE A 91 -12.26 -12.08 11.57
N PHE A 92 -11.18 -11.36 11.87
CA PHE A 92 -10.50 -11.40 13.15
C PHE A 92 -10.69 -10.08 13.88
N GLN A 93 -11.09 -10.14 15.15
CA GLN A 93 -11.15 -8.99 16.06
C GLN A 93 -9.88 -8.98 16.92
N PHE A 94 -9.29 -7.80 17.06
CA PHE A 94 -8.11 -7.54 17.89
C PHE A 94 -8.49 -6.64 19.06
N GLU A 95 -8.11 -7.05 20.27
CA GLU A 95 -8.43 -6.35 21.52
C GLU A 95 -7.13 -5.90 22.19
N ASP A 96 -7.04 -4.59 22.45
CA ASP A 96 -6.06 -3.96 23.35
C ASP A 96 -6.66 -3.97 24.77
N LYS A 97 -6.11 -4.80 25.64
CA LYS A 97 -6.69 -5.09 26.96
C LYS A 97 -6.24 -4.16 28.05
N ASP A 98 -5.11 -3.49 27.88
CA ASP A 98 -4.51 -2.63 28.91
C ASP A 98 -4.41 -1.15 28.47
N GLY A 99 -4.86 -0.84 27.26
CA GLY A 99 -4.89 0.49 26.67
C GLY A 99 -3.50 1.00 26.29
N ASN A 100 -2.52 0.10 26.11
CA ASN A 100 -1.14 0.46 25.77
C ASN A 100 -0.93 0.67 24.27
N THR A 101 -1.97 0.47 23.45
CA THR A 101 -2.00 0.58 21.98
C THR A 101 -1.37 -0.59 21.21
N ASP A 102 -1.13 -1.72 21.85
CA ASP A 102 -0.81 -3.03 21.26
C ASP A 102 -2.01 -3.98 21.47
N ALA A 103 -2.25 -4.90 20.54
CA ALA A 103 -3.29 -5.91 20.71
C ALA A 103 -2.74 -7.15 21.44
N GLU A 104 -3.23 -7.43 22.65
CA GLU A 104 -2.85 -8.62 23.40
C GLU A 104 -3.66 -9.86 23.01
N ALA A 105 -4.84 -9.67 22.40
CA ALA A 105 -5.72 -10.76 22.03
C ALA A 105 -6.22 -10.64 20.60
N MET A 106 -6.35 -11.79 19.97
CA MET A 106 -6.99 -11.99 18.68
C MET A 106 -8.04 -13.08 18.83
N ARG A 107 -9.21 -12.87 18.24
CA ARG A 107 -10.26 -13.89 18.09
C ARG A 107 -10.79 -13.88 16.66
N GLN A 108 -10.99 -15.05 16.07
CA GLN A 108 -11.77 -15.17 14.84
C GLN A 108 -13.24 -15.02 15.21
N VAL A 109 -13.89 -13.99 14.68
CA VAL A 109 -15.30 -13.66 14.95
C VAL A 109 -16.22 -14.02 13.80
N PHE A 110 -15.67 -14.48 12.67
CA PHE A 110 -16.43 -14.98 11.53
C PHE A 110 -15.55 -15.95 10.72
N ASP A 111 -16.09 -17.11 10.35
CA ASP A 111 -15.44 -18.10 9.48
C ASP A 111 -16.04 -18.01 8.07
N GLY A 112 -15.34 -17.32 7.16
CA GLY A 112 -15.83 -17.11 5.79
C GLY A 112 -16.01 -18.41 5.00
N SER A 113 -15.23 -19.44 5.35
CA SER A 113 -15.22 -20.73 4.66
C SER A 113 -16.52 -21.50 4.88
N GLU A 114 -17.15 -21.37 6.06
CA GLU A 114 -18.45 -21.98 6.36
C GLU A 114 -19.60 -21.31 5.58
N HIS A 115 -19.41 -20.06 5.13
CA HIS A 115 -20.41 -19.26 4.41
C HIS A 115 -20.13 -19.10 2.90
N LYS A 116 -19.19 -19.89 2.36
CA LYS A 116 -18.79 -19.90 0.94
C LYS A 116 -18.38 -18.51 0.45
N VAL A 117 -17.75 -17.73 1.33
CA VAL A 117 -17.17 -16.44 0.97
C VAL A 117 -15.94 -16.69 0.11
N THR A 118 -15.79 -15.90 -0.94
CA THR A 118 -14.58 -15.92 -1.78
C THR A 118 -14.26 -14.53 -2.26
N HIS A 119 -12.97 -14.18 -2.29
CA HIS A 119 -12.48 -12.89 -2.77
C HIS A 119 -13.12 -11.73 -2.01
N ALA A 120 -13.08 -11.80 -0.67
CA ALA A 120 -13.60 -10.77 0.21
C ALA A 120 -12.59 -9.64 0.38
N VAL A 121 -13.01 -8.42 0.05
CA VAL A 121 -12.11 -7.26 -0.10
C VAL A 121 -12.70 -5.96 0.44
N GLY A 122 -13.95 -5.97 0.93
CA GLY A 122 -14.58 -4.79 1.53
C GLY A 122 -15.33 -5.13 2.81
N LEU A 123 -15.14 -4.31 3.83
CA LEU A 123 -15.75 -4.45 5.15
C LEU A 123 -16.17 -3.06 5.65
N ALA A 124 -17.40 -2.90 6.14
CA ALA A 124 -17.88 -1.62 6.66
C ALA A 124 -18.91 -1.79 7.78
N PHE A 125 -18.79 -0.98 8.83
CA PHE A 125 -19.83 -0.86 9.85
C PHE A 125 -20.87 0.21 9.48
N HIS A 126 -22.14 -0.09 9.74
CA HIS A 126 -23.23 0.87 9.64
C HIS A 126 -24.40 0.49 10.53
N ASP A 127 -24.89 1.43 11.35
CA ASP A 127 -26.00 1.23 12.29
C ASP A 127 -25.86 -0.05 13.14
N GLY A 128 -24.65 -0.31 13.65
CA GLY A 128 -24.33 -1.47 14.49
C GLY A 128 -24.27 -2.81 13.74
N LYS A 129 -24.31 -2.80 12.41
CA LYS A 129 -24.20 -3.99 11.56
C LYS A 129 -22.90 -3.97 10.78
N LEU A 130 -22.37 -5.16 10.50
CA LEU A 130 -21.18 -5.35 9.69
C LEU A 130 -21.55 -5.81 8.28
N TYR A 131 -21.09 -5.07 7.29
CA TYR A 131 -21.32 -5.33 5.87
C TYR A 131 -20.05 -5.90 5.24
N LEU A 132 -20.21 -6.93 4.43
CA LEU A 132 -19.14 -7.62 3.73
C LEU A 132 -19.37 -7.59 2.21
N SER A 133 -18.32 -7.23 1.48
CA SER A 133 -18.24 -7.30 0.02
C SER A 133 -17.36 -8.48 -0.38
N ASP A 134 -17.97 -9.49 -1.00
CA ASP A 134 -17.31 -10.67 -1.55
C ASP A 134 -17.80 -10.98 -2.96
N SER A 135 -17.13 -11.88 -3.68
CA SER A 135 -17.34 -12.03 -5.13
C SER A 135 -18.81 -12.18 -5.53
N GLY A 136 -19.33 -11.17 -6.22
CA GLY A 136 -20.68 -11.16 -6.80
C GLY A 136 -21.80 -10.77 -5.84
N ARG A 137 -21.51 -10.42 -4.58
CA ARG A 137 -22.55 -10.07 -3.59
C ARG A 137 -22.07 -9.08 -2.52
N ILE A 138 -23.04 -8.44 -1.86
CA ILE A 138 -22.85 -7.72 -0.61
C ILE A 138 -23.76 -8.38 0.42
N SER A 139 -23.23 -8.64 1.61
CA SER A 139 -23.94 -9.34 2.68
C SER A 139 -23.85 -8.57 3.99
N VAL A 140 -24.84 -8.78 4.85
CA VAL A 140 -24.86 -8.29 6.23
C VAL A 140 -24.57 -9.45 7.16
N LEU A 141 -23.64 -9.25 8.08
CA LEU A 141 -23.32 -10.19 9.14
C LEU A 141 -24.15 -9.86 10.39
N SER A 142 -24.53 -10.87 11.15
CA SER A 142 -25.30 -10.72 12.38
C SER A 142 -24.79 -11.69 13.44
N ASP A 143 -24.61 -11.16 14.65
CA ASP A 143 -24.39 -11.89 15.90
C ASP A 143 -25.79 -12.18 16.48
N ASP A 144 -26.23 -13.43 16.34
CA ASP A 144 -27.63 -13.80 16.62
C ASP A 144 -27.84 -14.14 18.11
N ASP A 145 -26.78 -14.49 18.83
CA ASP A 145 -26.84 -14.92 20.23
C ASP A 145 -26.16 -13.95 21.24
N GLY A 146 -25.47 -12.93 20.73
CA GLY A 146 -24.86 -11.84 21.50
C GLY A 146 -23.52 -12.20 22.13
N ASP A 147 -22.83 -13.23 21.63
CA ASP A 147 -21.51 -13.63 22.13
C ASP A 147 -20.32 -12.91 21.44
N GLY A 148 -20.64 -12.05 20.47
CA GLY A 148 -19.69 -11.26 19.70
C GLY A 148 -19.08 -12.00 18.51
N ASP A 149 -19.48 -13.23 18.21
CA ASP A 149 -19.23 -13.91 16.94
C ASP A 149 -20.39 -13.65 15.97
N TYR A 150 -20.08 -13.53 14.69
CA TYR A 150 -21.08 -13.34 13.65
C TYR A 150 -21.53 -14.72 13.13
N ASP A 151 -22.74 -15.14 13.47
CA ASP A 151 -23.27 -16.47 13.10
C ASP A 151 -23.85 -16.51 11.69
N THR A 152 -24.46 -15.40 11.27
CA THR A 152 -25.30 -15.37 10.08
C THR A 152 -24.78 -14.39 9.04
N LEU A 153 -24.64 -14.86 7.80
CA LEU A 153 -24.39 -14.04 6.62
C LEU A 153 -25.65 -13.98 5.74
N THR A 154 -26.24 -12.78 5.62
CA THR A 154 -27.44 -12.52 4.81
C THR A 154 -27.11 -11.66 3.60
N PRO A 155 -27.17 -12.19 2.37
CA PRO A 155 -26.97 -11.39 1.15
C PRO A 155 -28.06 -10.32 1.01
N VAL A 156 -27.66 -9.07 0.83
CA VAL A 156 -28.55 -7.94 0.52
C VAL A 156 -28.52 -7.59 -0.97
N VAL A 157 -27.39 -7.86 -1.64
CA VAL A 157 -27.25 -7.74 -3.10
C VAL A 157 -26.54 -8.97 -3.64
N THR A 158 -26.98 -9.46 -4.80
CA THR A 158 -26.34 -10.58 -5.52
C THR A 158 -26.30 -10.29 -7.01
N GLY A 159 -25.38 -10.93 -7.73
CA GLY A 159 -25.26 -10.80 -9.18
C GLY A 159 -24.41 -9.59 -9.61
N LEU A 160 -23.58 -9.06 -8.70
CA LEU A 160 -22.57 -8.06 -9.05
C LEU A 160 -21.56 -8.66 -10.03
N VAL A 161 -21.00 -7.81 -10.88
CA VAL A 161 -19.96 -8.22 -11.81
C VAL A 161 -18.70 -8.54 -11.01
N SER A 162 -18.23 -9.78 -11.12
CA SER A 162 -17.06 -10.23 -10.38
C SER A 162 -16.38 -11.38 -11.13
N LEU A 163 -15.04 -11.39 -11.10
CA LEU A 163 -14.16 -12.45 -11.59
C LEU A 163 -14.36 -12.87 -13.06
N ARG A 164 -15.00 -12.02 -13.88
CA ARG A 164 -15.06 -12.21 -15.34
C ARG A 164 -13.71 -11.90 -16.01
N TYR A 165 -12.92 -11.03 -15.39
CA TYR A 165 -11.48 -10.89 -15.61
C TYR A 165 -10.77 -11.44 -14.38
N PRO A 166 -9.69 -12.24 -14.53
CA PRO A 166 -8.91 -12.70 -13.39
C PRO A 166 -8.49 -11.51 -12.52
N ASP A 167 -8.63 -11.69 -11.21
CA ASP A 167 -8.18 -10.74 -10.17
C ASP A 167 -8.99 -9.43 -10.04
N HIS A 168 -10.11 -9.25 -10.76
CA HIS A 168 -11.05 -8.14 -10.54
C HIS A 168 -12.41 -8.63 -10.00
N SER A 169 -12.96 -7.91 -9.03
CA SER A 169 -14.25 -8.21 -8.38
C SER A 169 -15.02 -6.91 -8.07
N ASN A 170 -16.19 -7.03 -7.43
CA ASN A 170 -16.60 -5.97 -6.50
C ASN A 170 -15.58 -5.88 -5.37
N ASN A 171 -15.21 -4.66 -5.01
CA ASN A 171 -14.10 -4.33 -4.12
C ASN A 171 -14.58 -3.70 -2.80
N GLY A 172 -13.81 -2.75 -2.26
CA GLY A 172 -14.11 -2.00 -1.03
C GLY A 172 -15.48 -1.34 -1.03
N ILE A 173 -16.00 -1.14 0.19
CA ILE A 173 -17.32 -0.58 0.45
C ILE A 173 -17.24 0.50 1.52
N ALA A 174 -18.03 1.55 1.36
CA ALA A 174 -18.13 2.63 2.33
C ALA A 174 -19.55 3.17 2.42
N PHE A 175 -19.97 3.54 3.62
CA PHE A 175 -21.20 4.29 3.82
C PHE A 175 -20.94 5.79 3.72
N GLY A 176 -21.73 6.47 2.88
CA GLY A 176 -21.70 7.92 2.77
C GLY A 176 -22.49 8.61 3.88
N PRO A 177 -22.29 9.94 4.06
CA PRO A 177 -23.07 10.73 5.01
C PRO A 177 -24.58 10.81 4.66
N ASP A 178 -24.96 10.36 3.47
CA ASP A 178 -26.35 10.22 3.02
C ASP A 178 -27.01 8.89 3.47
N GLY A 179 -26.28 8.06 4.23
CA GLY A 179 -26.75 6.76 4.72
C GLY A 179 -26.84 5.68 3.64
N LYS A 180 -26.21 5.90 2.48
CA LYS A 180 -26.15 4.91 1.40
C LYS A 180 -24.82 4.19 1.41
N LEU A 181 -24.85 2.95 0.94
CA LEU A 181 -23.65 2.16 0.70
C LEU A 181 -23.12 2.46 -0.70
N TYR A 182 -21.80 2.49 -0.84
CA TYR A 182 -21.08 2.64 -2.09
C TYR A 182 -20.12 1.46 -2.24
N VAL A 183 -19.97 0.94 -3.47
CA VAL A 183 -19.11 -0.21 -3.77
C VAL A 183 -18.34 0.03 -5.06
N GLY A 184 -17.03 -0.21 -5.04
CA GLY A 184 -16.22 -0.26 -6.26
C GLY A 184 -16.42 -1.57 -7.00
N VAL A 185 -16.53 -1.55 -8.33
CA VAL A 185 -16.65 -2.75 -9.16
C VAL A 185 -15.65 -2.70 -10.30
N GLY A 186 -14.74 -3.66 -10.34
CA GLY A 186 -13.71 -3.79 -11.35
C GLY A 186 -14.25 -4.13 -12.75
N SER A 187 -13.41 -3.83 -13.74
CA SER A 187 -13.65 -4.14 -15.15
C SER A 187 -13.57 -5.66 -15.41
N THR A 188 -14.26 -6.11 -16.45
CA THR A 188 -14.24 -7.49 -16.97
C THR A 188 -13.15 -7.70 -18.02
N THR A 189 -12.27 -6.73 -18.20
CA THR A 189 -11.13 -6.78 -19.12
C THR A 189 -9.95 -5.98 -18.58
N ASP A 190 -8.74 -6.22 -19.10
CA ASP A 190 -7.58 -5.41 -18.73
C ASP A 190 -7.69 -3.96 -19.23
N HIS A 191 -8.07 -3.79 -20.50
CA HIS A 191 -8.19 -2.50 -21.19
C HIS A 191 -9.10 -2.63 -22.44
N GLY A 192 -10.12 -3.49 -22.34
CA GLY A 192 -11.09 -3.79 -23.40
C GLY A 192 -12.41 -3.04 -23.23
N PRO A 193 -13.36 -3.22 -24.17
CA PRO A 193 -14.64 -2.54 -24.13
C PRO A 193 -15.48 -3.01 -22.94
N ILE A 194 -16.30 -2.09 -22.41
CA ILE A 194 -17.33 -2.37 -21.40
C ILE A 194 -18.46 -3.19 -22.03
N THR A 195 -18.87 -4.25 -21.34
CA THR A 195 -19.90 -5.22 -21.71
C THR A 195 -21.06 -5.30 -20.72
N ASP A 196 -20.88 -4.78 -19.50
CA ASP A 196 -21.88 -4.71 -18.43
C ASP A 196 -21.96 -3.26 -17.88
N PRO A 197 -23.15 -2.68 -17.62
CA PRO A 197 -23.21 -1.34 -17.06
C PRO A 197 -22.62 -1.19 -15.65
N MET A 198 -22.51 -2.29 -14.89
CA MET A 198 -22.02 -2.26 -13.50
C MET A 198 -20.51 -2.48 -13.36
N GLU A 199 -19.80 -2.97 -14.39
CA GLU A 199 -18.34 -3.07 -14.32
C GLU A 199 -17.68 -1.69 -14.44
N ALA A 200 -16.41 -1.57 -14.06
CA ALA A 200 -15.64 -0.34 -14.24
C ALA A 200 -16.33 0.89 -13.58
N SER A 201 -16.95 0.68 -12.42
CA SER A 201 -17.89 1.65 -11.85
C SER A 201 -17.83 1.71 -10.33
N VAL A 202 -18.38 2.79 -9.78
CA VAL A 202 -18.80 2.87 -8.38
C VAL A 202 -20.32 2.82 -8.37
N LEU A 203 -20.88 1.85 -7.65
CA LEU A 203 -22.32 1.71 -7.45
C LEU A 203 -22.74 2.36 -6.13
N ARG A 204 -24.02 2.73 -6.04
CA ARG A 204 -24.67 3.25 -4.83
C ARG A 204 -25.97 2.50 -4.59
N LEU A 205 -26.28 2.19 -3.32
CA LEU A 205 -27.44 1.42 -2.93
C LEU A 205 -27.89 1.76 -1.49
N ASN A 206 -29.12 1.40 -1.15
CA ASN A 206 -29.60 1.42 0.22
C ASN A 206 -28.92 0.32 1.06
N ALA A 207 -28.90 0.51 2.38
CA ALA A 207 -28.36 -0.45 3.34
C ALA A 207 -29.04 -1.84 3.30
N ASP A 208 -30.25 -1.93 2.73
CA ASP A 208 -31.00 -3.18 2.54
C ASP A 208 -30.82 -3.81 1.15
N GLY A 209 -29.97 -3.22 0.30
CA GLY A 209 -29.73 -3.68 -1.06
C GLY A 209 -30.59 -3.04 -2.16
N SER A 210 -31.65 -2.31 -1.78
CA SER A 210 -32.54 -1.67 -2.75
C SER A 210 -31.93 -0.40 -3.38
N ASP A 211 -32.54 0.11 -4.45
CA ASP A 211 -32.09 1.31 -5.18
C ASP A 211 -30.63 1.22 -5.71
N LEU A 212 -30.21 0.01 -6.10
CA LEU A 212 -28.90 -0.22 -6.72
C LEU A 212 -28.80 0.54 -8.05
N GLN A 213 -27.83 1.44 -8.14
CA GLN A 213 -27.59 2.27 -9.31
C GLN A 213 -26.10 2.51 -9.55
N VAL A 214 -25.73 2.75 -10.80
CA VAL A 214 -24.39 3.23 -11.16
C VAL A 214 -24.28 4.69 -10.70
N PHE A 215 -23.41 4.97 -9.74
CA PHE A 215 -23.16 6.31 -9.25
C PHE A 215 -22.18 7.06 -10.15
N ALA A 216 -21.09 6.39 -10.55
CA ALA A 216 -20.06 6.90 -11.43
C ALA A 216 -19.43 5.74 -12.22
N ALA A 217 -18.86 5.99 -13.40
CA ALA A 217 -18.33 4.95 -14.28
C ALA A 217 -16.99 5.33 -14.92
N GLY A 218 -16.37 4.41 -15.67
CA GLY A 218 -15.13 4.69 -16.40
C GLY A 218 -13.88 4.62 -15.53
N PHE A 219 -13.93 3.86 -14.43
CA PHE A 219 -12.75 3.39 -13.70
C PHE A 219 -12.27 2.07 -14.30
N ARG A 220 -11.06 1.59 -13.98
CA ARG A 220 -10.69 0.21 -14.32
C ARG A 220 -11.02 -0.75 -13.19
N ASN A 221 -10.45 -0.53 -12.02
CA ASN A 221 -10.63 -1.33 -10.83
C ASN A 221 -10.56 -0.42 -9.60
N PRO A 222 -11.65 0.31 -9.29
CA PRO A 222 -11.74 1.15 -8.10
C PRO A 222 -11.70 0.22 -6.87
N TYR A 223 -10.55 0.16 -6.21
CA TYR A 223 -10.22 -0.89 -5.24
C TYR A 223 -10.84 -0.61 -3.88
N ASP A 224 -10.79 0.64 -3.42
CA ASP A 224 -11.33 1.03 -2.13
C ASP A 224 -11.96 2.41 -2.16
N LEU A 225 -12.74 2.74 -1.13
CA LEU A 225 -13.59 3.93 -1.04
C LEU A 225 -13.51 4.57 0.35
N THR A 226 -13.39 5.89 0.40
CA THR A 226 -13.53 6.64 1.65
C THR A 226 -14.27 7.95 1.44
N PHE A 227 -14.91 8.44 2.49
CA PHE A 227 -15.58 9.75 2.50
C PHE A 227 -14.82 10.73 3.39
N SER A 228 -14.74 11.99 2.96
CA SER A 228 -14.51 13.08 3.91
C SER A 228 -15.76 13.34 4.76
N PRO A 229 -15.64 14.01 5.92
CA PRO A 229 -16.79 14.44 6.71
C PRO A 229 -17.78 15.34 5.94
N GLU A 230 -17.31 16.07 4.94
CA GLU A 230 -18.12 16.94 4.08
C GLU A 230 -18.88 16.17 2.98
N GLY A 231 -18.58 14.89 2.79
CA GLY A 231 -19.21 14.02 1.80
C GLY A 231 -18.50 13.95 0.45
N ASP A 232 -17.25 14.42 0.36
CA ASP A 232 -16.41 14.14 -0.81
C ASP A 232 -16.00 12.66 -0.80
N LEU A 233 -16.31 11.92 -1.88
CA LEU A 233 -15.99 10.50 -2.03
C LEU A 233 -14.68 10.33 -2.79
N PHE A 234 -13.75 9.53 -2.29
CA PHE A 234 -12.48 9.24 -2.92
C PHE A 234 -12.36 7.75 -3.25
N THR A 235 -11.66 7.44 -4.35
CA THR A 235 -11.31 6.06 -4.70
C THR A 235 -9.91 5.96 -5.30
N ALA A 236 -9.21 4.88 -4.96
CA ALA A 236 -7.99 4.46 -5.63
C ALA A 236 -8.35 3.54 -6.79
N ASP A 237 -7.88 3.85 -8.00
CA ASP A 237 -8.16 3.06 -9.20
C ASP A 237 -6.89 2.37 -9.72
N ASN A 238 -6.97 1.05 -9.91
CA ASN A 238 -5.87 0.26 -10.49
C ASN A 238 -5.98 0.19 -12.01
N ASN A 239 -5.02 0.81 -12.69
CA ASN A 239 -4.92 0.93 -14.13
C ASN A 239 -4.25 -0.29 -14.81
N PRO A 240 -4.36 -0.40 -16.16
CA PRO A 240 -3.85 -1.57 -16.87
C PRO A 240 -2.34 -1.74 -16.72
N SER A 241 -1.91 -2.99 -16.58
CA SER A 241 -0.49 -3.35 -16.46
C SER A 241 0.00 -4.28 -17.58
N LYS A 242 -0.90 -4.87 -18.38
CA LYS A 242 -0.52 -5.78 -19.48
C LYS A 242 -0.19 -4.99 -20.73
N PHE A 243 1.09 -5.00 -21.09
CA PHE A 243 1.56 -4.38 -22.33
C PHE A 243 1.27 -5.29 -23.52
N ASP A 244 0.50 -4.81 -24.48
CA ASP A 244 0.24 -5.52 -25.73
C ASP A 244 0.15 -4.54 -26.91
N ARG A 245 -0.53 -4.93 -27.99
CA ARG A 245 -0.64 -4.06 -29.17
C ARG A 245 -1.51 -2.82 -28.93
N THR A 246 -2.44 -2.91 -27.97
CA THR A 246 -3.45 -1.91 -27.64
C THR A 246 -3.02 -1.02 -26.47
N LEU A 247 -2.10 -1.47 -25.62
CA LEU A 247 -1.48 -0.64 -24.58
C LEU A 247 0.04 -0.51 -24.76
N ARG A 248 0.51 0.67 -25.21
CA ARG A 248 1.92 0.94 -25.58
C ARG A 248 2.70 1.85 -24.63
N SER A 249 2.11 2.23 -23.51
CA SER A 249 2.75 3.02 -22.45
C SER A 249 2.38 2.45 -21.09
N LEU A 250 3.25 2.66 -20.10
CA LEU A 250 2.87 2.45 -18.71
C LEU A 250 1.84 3.50 -18.32
N VAL A 251 0.81 3.07 -17.60
CA VAL A 251 -0.31 3.90 -17.17
C VAL A 251 -0.17 4.16 -15.68
N PRO A 252 -0.29 5.43 -15.21
CA PRO A 252 -0.23 5.72 -13.78
C PRO A 252 -1.41 5.08 -13.04
N GLU A 253 -1.25 4.74 -11.76
CA GLU A 253 -2.41 4.51 -10.89
C GLU A 253 -3.02 5.87 -10.50
N GLU A 254 -4.26 5.87 -10.03
CA GLU A 254 -4.99 7.12 -9.79
C GLU A 254 -5.63 7.19 -8.40
N LEU A 255 -5.67 8.40 -7.83
CA LEU A 255 -6.63 8.78 -6.79
C LEU A 255 -7.67 9.71 -7.42
N ASN A 256 -8.94 9.35 -7.31
CA ASN A 256 -10.05 10.04 -7.96
C ASN A 256 -11.03 10.65 -6.94
N LEU A 257 -11.50 11.88 -7.20
CA LEU A 257 -12.66 12.47 -6.52
C LEU A 257 -13.94 11.99 -7.24
N VAL A 258 -14.70 11.10 -6.62
CA VAL A 258 -15.86 10.45 -7.22
C VAL A 258 -17.11 11.33 -7.12
N GLN A 259 -17.58 11.79 -8.25
CA GLN A 259 -18.79 12.59 -8.40
C GLN A 259 -19.86 11.85 -9.21
N GLN A 260 -21.12 12.02 -8.80
CA GLN A 260 -22.27 11.39 -9.44
C GLN A 260 -22.36 11.70 -10.94
N GLY A 261 -22.59 10.67 -11.75
CA GLY A 261 -22.79 10.76 -13.20
C GLY A 261 -21.53 11.10 -14.00
N ARG A 262 -20.36 11.23 -13.37
CA ARG A 262 -19.10 11.46 -14.07
C ARG A 262 -18.51 10.16 -14.62
N HIS A 263 -17.69 10.30 -15.64
CA HIS A 263 -16.94 9.22 -16.28
C HIS A 263 -15.43 9.47 -16.13
N TYR A 264 -14.64 8.48 -15.72
CA TYR A 264 -13.21 8.67 -15.37
C TYR A 264 -12.23 8.31 -16.48
N GLY A 265 -12.70 7.68 -17.56
CA GLY A 265 -11.95 7.60 -18.82
C GLY A 265 -11.74 6.18 -19.34
N PHE A 266 -11.66 5.18 -18.46
CA PHE A 266 -11.51 3.79 -18.85
C PHE A 266 -12.64 3.37 -19.82
N PRO A 267 -12.34 2.64 -20.92
CA PRO A 267 -11.05 2.06 -21.29
C PRO A 267 -10.19 2.94 -22.22
N ASP A 268 -10.61 4.17 -22.53
CA ASP A 268 -10.00 4.96 -23.60
C ASP A 268 -8.99 6.01 -23.10
N VAL A 269 -9.21 6.53 -21.90
CA VAL A 269 -8.40 7.58 -21.28
C VAL A 269 -7.94 7.11 -19.91
N TYR A 270 -6.65 7.31 -19.64
CA TYR A 270 -6.02 6.97 -18.38
C TYR A 270 -5.16 8.14 -17.90
N GLY A 271 -5.11 8.35 -16.60
CA GLY A 271 -4.46 9.49 -15.97
C GLY A 271 -5.13 10.80 -16.36
N LYS A 272 -4.33 11.86 -16.43
CA LYS A 272 -4.79 13.20 -16.78
C LYS A 272 -5.34 13.23 -18.20
N PRO A 273 -6.63 13.58 -18.38
CA PRO A 273 -7.26 13.59 -19.68
C PRO A 273 -6.63 14.63 -20.62
N PRO A 274 -6.57 14.36 -21.93
CA PRO A 274 -6.12 15.35 -22.90
C PRO A 274 -7.09 16.54 -22.93
N LEU A 275 -6.59 17.71 -23.33
CA LEU A 275 -7.39 18.93 -23.44
C LEU A 275 -8.65 18.69 -24.29
N GLY A 276 -9.82 19.02 -23.72
CA GLY A 276 -11.11 18.88 -24.38
C GLY A 276 -11.80 17.52 -24.20
N ALA A 277 -11.18 16.55 -23.53
CA ALA A 277 -11.87 15.34 -23.13
C ALA A 277 -12.92 15.62 -22.04
N THR A 278 -13.98 14.81 -22.03
CA THR A 278 -15.10 14.95 -21.08
C THR A 278 -14.93 14.15 -19.80
N SER A 279 -13.95 13.22 -19.78
CA SER A 279 -13.63 12.43 -18.59
C SER A 279 -13.14 13.32 -17.46
N ALA A 280 -13.41 12.88 -16.23
CA ALA A 280 -12.86 13.52 -15.04
C ALA A 280 -11.35 13.26 -14.97
N ALA A 281 -10.62 14.24 -14.44
CA ALA A 281 -9.21 14.07 -14.13
C ALA A 281 -9.06 13.49 -12.71
N PRO A 282 -8.04 12.66 -12.46
CA PRO A 282 -7.70 12.27 -11.10
C PRO A 282 -7.19 13.46 -10.29
N ILE A 283 -7.31 13.38 -8.96
CA ILE A 283 -6.68 14.33 -8.04
C ILE A 283 -5.16 14.28 -8.22
N THR A 284 -4.62 13.06 -8.23
CA THR A 284 -3.20 12.80 -8.48
C THR A 284 -2.99 11.44 -9.13
N GLU A 285 -1.84 11.30 -9.78
CA GLU A 285 -1.34 10.08 -10.39
C GLU A 285 -0.22 9.49 -9.52
N PHE A 286 -0.22 8.18 -9.31
CA PHE A 286 0.89 7.46 -8.67
C PHE A 286 1.77 6.77 -9.71
N TYR A 287 2.85 6.14 -9.24
CA TYR A 287 3.68 5.32 -10.10
C TYR A 287 2.86 4.23 -10.81
N PRO A 288 3.18 3.90 -12.07
CA PRO A 288 2.49 2.83 -12.79
C PRO A 288 2.55 1.47 -12.10
N SER A 289 1.43 0.74 -12.12
CA SER A 289 1.32 -0.67 -11.73
C SER A 289 1.72 -0.96 -10.28
N VAL A 290 1.65 0.03 -9.38
CA VAL A 290 1.98 -0.16 -7.96
C VAL A 290 0.83 -0.74 -7.14
N GLY A 291 -0.35 -0.95 -7.73
CA GLY A 291 -1.52 -1.46 -7.01
C GLY A 291 -1.91 -0.51 -5.87
N SER A 292 -2.67 0.53 -6.20
CA SER A 292 -3.28 1.39 -5.18
C SER A 292 -4.42 0.62 -4.50
N ALA A 293 -4.18 0.19 -3.26
CA ALA A 293 -5.06 -0.71 -2.52
C ALA A 293 -5.97 0.11 -1.59
N GLY A 294 -6.03 -0.25 -0.30
CA GLY A 294 -6.86 0.44 0.67
C GLY A 294 -6.47 1.90 0.92
N LEU A 295 -7.45 2.71 1.31
CA LEU A 295 -7.30 4.15 1.50
C LEU A 295 -8.22 4.70 2.59
N ILE A 296 -7.78 5.77 3.26
CA ILE A 296 -8.58 6.42 4.30
C ILE A 296 -8.42 7.94 4.27
N TYR A 297 -9.52 8.67 4.49
CA TYR A 297 -9.48 10.10 4.72
C TYR A 297 -9.15 10.39 6.19
N TYR A 298 -8.11 11.19 6.43
CA TYR A 298 -7.72 11.61 7.77
C TYR A 298 -8.37 12.95 8.14
N ALA A 299 -9.42 12.86 8.96
CA ALA A 299 -10.10 14.01 9.57
C ALA A 299 -9.61 14.35 11.00
N GLY A 300 -8.66 13.57 11.51
CA GLY A 300 -8.10 13.74 12.85
C GLY A 300 -7.32 15.05 12.99
N ARG A 301 -7.06 15.42 14.24
CA ARG A 301 -6.35 16.65 14.62
C ARG A 301 -5.06 16.37 15.36
N GLN A 302 -4.76 15.11 15.70
CA GLN A 302 -3.51 14.74 16.36
C GLN A 302 -2.28 14.89 15.47
N PHE A 303 -2.39 14.62 14.17
CA PHE A 303 -1.27 14.82 13.25
C PHE A 303 -1.03 16.32 13.00
N PRO A 304 0.19 16.75 12.61
CA PRO A 304 0.45 18.13 12.22
C PRO A 304 -0.45 18.60 11.07
N GLU A 305 -0.72 19.89 10.96
CA GLU A 305 -1.63 20.47 9.95
C GLU A 305 -1.33 20.03 8.52
N ALA A 306 -0.06 19.84 8.17
CA ALA A 306 0.36 19.36 6.84
C ALA A 306 -0.13 17.93 6.49
N TYR A 307 -0.45 17.14 7.51
CA TYR A 307 -0.92 15.75 7.44
C TYR A 307 -2.42 15.63 7.73
N GLN A 308 -3.11 16.75 7.97
CA GLN A 308 -4.57 16.79 8.17
C GLN A 308 -5.28 17.03 6.84
N ASN A 309 -6.58 16.70 6.77
CA ASN A 309 -7.41 16.87 5.57
C ASN A 309 -6.76 16.22 4.34
N ALA A 310 -6.30 14.98 4.52
CA ALA A 310 -5.50 14.26 3.55
C ALA A 310 -6.06 12.85 3.34
N VAL A 311 -5.84 12.29 2.15
CA VAL A 311 -6.11 10.88 1.89
C VAL A 311 -4.80 10.11 2.01
N TYR A 312 -4.81 9.06 2.82
CA TYR A 312 -3.72 8.11 2.91
C TYR A 312 -4.03 6.91 2.03
N VAL A 313 -3.05 6.47 1.23
CA VAL A 313 -3.24 5.38 0.26
C VAL A 313 -2.13 4.35 0.44
N ALA A 314 -2.53 3.09 0.60
CA ALA A 314 -1.62 1.96 0.58
C ALA A 314 -1.22 1.65 -0.88
N LEU A 315 0.07 1.78 -1.19
CA LEU A 315 0.63 1.35 -2.48
C LEU A 315 1.27 -0.03 -2.28
N TRP A 316 0.58 -1.08 -2.69
CA TRP A 316 0.96 -2.49 -2.49
C TRP A 316 2.34 -2.83 -3.07
N GLY A 317 2.75 -2.11 -4.10
CA GLY A 317 4.04 -2.24 -4.78
C GLY A 317 3.89 -2.81 -6.18
N THR A 318 4.90 -2.57 -7.03
CA THR A 318 4.87 -3.04 -8.41
C THR A 318 4.60 -4.54 -8.50
N GLY A 319 3.61 -4.92 -9.31
CA GLY A 319 3.25 -6.31 -9.56
C GLY A 319 4.43 -7.15 -10.05
N ALA A 320 4.47 -8.43 -9.66
CA ALA A 320 5.60 -9.32 -9.95
C ALA A 320 5.93 -9.40 -11.45
N GLN A 321 4.92 -9.35 -12.32
CA GLN A 321 5.12 -9.38 -13.78
C GLN A 321 5.86 -8.13 -14.28
N VAL A 322 5.46 -6.94 -13.82
CA VAL A 322 6.12 -5.68 -14.21
C VAL A 322 7.54 -5.62 -13.64
N ALA A 323 7.74 -6.07 -12.41
CA ALA A 323 9.06 -6.16 -11.80
C ALA A 323 9.99 -7.11 -12.59
N LEU A 324 9.49 -8.28 -13.02
CA LEU A 324 10.27 -9.25 -13.80
C LEU A 324 10.57 -8.77 -15.22
N ASP A 325 9.57 -8.22 -15.92
CA ASP A 325 9.71 -7.84 -17.33
C ASP A 325 10.48 -6.53 -17.51
N ARG A 326 10.46 -5.65 -16.51
CA ARG A 326 10.99 -4.28 -16.62
C ARG A 326 12.07 -3.92 -15.59
N GLN A 327 12.28 -4.74 -14.57
CA GLN A 327 13.17 -4.43 -13.44
C GLN A 327 12.78 -3.12 -12.73
N ILE A 328 11.48 -2.82 -12.68
CA ILE A 328 10.93 -1.67 -11.95
C ILE A 328 10.33 -2.15 -10.65
N THR A 329 10.79 -1.62 -9.52
CA THR A 329 10.24 -1.88 -8.19
C THR A 329 9.94 -0.54 -7.52
N ASN A 330 8.68 -0.11 -7.61
CA ASN A 330 8.17 1.10 -6.98
C ASN A 330 6.98 0.75 -6.07
N GLY A 331 6.52 1.71 -5.26
CA GLY A 331 5.47 1.50 -4.27
C GLY A 331 6.02 0.85 -3.00
N GLN A 332 5.24 -0.03 -2.37
CA GLN A 332 5.55 -0.66 -1.06
C GLN A 332 5.64 0.36 0.07
N MET A 333 4.67 1.27 0.08
CA MET A 333 4.62 2.38 1.02
C MET A 333 3.19 2.85 1.20
N VAL A 334 2.93 3.52 2.32
CA VAL A 334 1.77 4.40 2.44
C VAL A 334 2.19 5.79 2.00
N VAL A 335 1.39 6.42 1.15
CA VAL A 335 1.54 7.83 0.76
C VAL A 335 0.44 8.65 1.40
N VAL A 336 0.71 9.94 1.62
CA VAL A 336 -0.29 10.92 2.02
C VAL A 336 -0.54 11.87 0.86
N VAL A 337 -1.80 12.25 0.65
CA VAL A 337 -2.22 13.22 -0.36
C VAL A 337 -2.95 14.36 0.36
N PRO A 338 -2.23 15.42 0.79
CA PRO A 338 -2.85 16.60 1.38
C PRO A 338 -3.78 17.27 0.38
N LEU A 339 -5.04 17.49 0.78
CA LEU A 339 -6.05 18.04 -0.11
C LEU A 339 -6.17 19.55 0.08
N ARG A 340 -6.18 20.28 -1.03
CA ARG A 340 -6.39 21.73 -1.05
C ARG A 340 -7.39 22.09 -2.13
N ARG A 341 -8.37 22.92 -1.77
CA ARG A 341 -9.29 23.48 -2.76
C ARG A 341 -8.63 24.67 -3.44
N GLY A 342 -8.51 24.61 -4.76
CA GLY A 342 -7.96 25.68 -5.58
C GLY A 342 -8.92 26.86 -5.73
N ASP A 343 -8.42 27.96 -6.30
CA ASP A 343 -9.23 29.15 -6.62
C ASP A 343 -10.35 28.85 -7.64
N ASP A 344 -10.16 27.80 -8.45
CA ASP A 344 -11.14 27.25 -9.39
C ASP A 344 -12.25 26.43 -8.70
N GLY A 345 -12.15 26.24 -7.38
CA GLY A 345 -13.05 25.43 -6.58
C GLY A 345 -12.81 23.92 -6.73
N ALA A 346 -11.85 23.48 -7.55
CA ALA A 346 -11.51 22.06 -7.67
C ALA A 346 -10.63 21.62 -6.50
N LEU A 347 -10.71 20.34 -6.15
CA LEU A 347 -9.88 19.74 -5.11
C LEU A 347 -8.62 19.19 -5.75
N HIS A 348 -7.46 19.64 -5.25
CA HIS A 348 -6.14 19.26 -5.75
C HIS A 348 -5.35 18.60 -4.63
N GLY A 349 -4.39 17.74 -4.99
CA GLY A 349 -3.47 17.13 -4.05
C GLY A 349 -2.24 16.60 -4.76
N GLU A 350 -1.09 16.71 -4.12
CA GLU A 350 0.15 16.08 -4.57
C GLU A 350 0.60 15.13 -3.47
N TRP A 351 0.92 13.89 -3.83
CA TRP A 351 1.27 12.89 -2.85
C TRP A 351 2.73 13.01 -2.42
N GLU A 352 2.99 12.69 -1.16
CA GLU A 352 4.33 12.44 -0.65
C GLU A 352 4.37 11.11 0.12
N PRO A 353 5.50 10.41 0.13
CA PRO A 353 5.58 9.17 0.91
C PRO A 353 5.53 9.41 2.41
N PHE A 354 4.72 8.61 3.08
CA PHE A 354 4.48 8.71 4.51
C PHE A 354 5.18 7.57 5.27
N ALA A 355 4.84 6.31 5.00
CA ALA A 355 5.47 5.16 5.64
C ALA A 355 6.18 4.30 4.59
N ARG A 356 7.52 4.23 4.64
CA ARG A 356 8.36 3.46 3.69
C ARG A 356 9.16 2.39 4.39
N PHE A 357 9.41 1.27 3.74
CA PHE A 357 10.28 0.22 4.27
C PHE A 357 11.69 0.32 3.69
N ASN A 358 12.71 0.04 4.50
CA ASN A 358 14.11 -0.08 4.08
C ASN A 358 14.24 -1.18 3.02
N THR A 359 15.16 -1.01 2.06
CA THR A 359 15.33 -2.02 0.99
C THR A 359 15.65 -3.41 1.52
N GLY A 360 15.06 -4.43 0.87
CA GLY A 360 15.28 -5.85 1.17
C GLY A 360 14.14 -6.52 1.92
N THR A 361 13.19 -5.74 2.45
CA THR A 361 11.94 -6.27 3.03
C THR A 361 10.86 -6.35 1.95
N ASN A 362 10.12 -7.47 1.87
CA ASN A 362 8.99 -7.63 0.94
C ASN A 362 7.68 -7.09 1.54
N PHE A 363 7.74 -5.99 2.29
CA PHE A 363 6.56 -5.36 2.87
C PHE A 363 5.62 -4.88 1.78
N ARG A 364 4.32 -5.16 1.94
CA ARG A 364 3.28 -4.75 1.01
C ARG A 364 2.08 -4.25 1.80
N PRO A 365 1.90 -2.92 1.94
CA PRO A 365 0.71 -2.42 2.61
C PRO A 365 -0.50 -2.74 1.72
N ILE A 366 -1.53 -3.35 2.29
CA ILE A 366 -2.77 -3.65 1.55
C ILE A 366 -3.91 -2.74 1.97
N ASP A 367 -3.90 -2.26 3.20
CA ASP A 367 -4.93 -1.35 3.70
C ASP A 367 -4.40 -0.42 4.80
N VAL A 368 -5.10 0.69 5.02
CA VAL A 368 -4.81 1.71 6.03
C VAL A 368 -6.11 2.25 6.61
N THR A 369 -6.18 2.40 7.94
CA THR A 369 -7.35 2.98 8.62
C THR A 369 -6.95 3.94 9.74
N VAL A 370 -7.91 4.70 10.27
CA VAL A 370 -7.72 5.62 11.41
C VAL A 370 -8.35 4.99 12.65
N GLY A 371 -7.57 4.93 13.74
CA GLY A 371 -8.04 4.42 15.02
C GLY A 371 -8.80 5.44 15.87
N PRO A 372 -9.43 4.99 16.97
CA PRO A 372 -10.13 5.86 17.94
C PRO A 372 -9.19 6.86 18.63
N ASP A 373 -7.90 6.55 18.64
CA ASP A 373 -6.82 7.40 19.14
C ASP A 373 -6.28 8.39 18.09
N GLU A 374 -6.95 8.52 16.94
CA GLU A 374 -6.55 9.34 15.79
C GLU A 374 -5.15 9.00 15.21
N ALA A 375 -4.61 7.83 15.51
CA ALA A 375 -3.42 7.28 14.85
C ALA A 375 -3.80 6.56 13.55
N LEU A 376 -2.81 6.34 12.67
CA LEU A 376 -2.99 5.50 11.49
C LEU A 376 -2.58 4.07 11.77
N TYR A 377 -3.34 3.12 11.24
CA TYR A 377 -3.07 1.69 11.32
C TYR A 377 -2.86 1.15 9.91
N ILE A 378 -1.78 0.42 9.69
CA ILE A 378 -1.35 -0.06 8.37
C ILE A 378 -1.32 -1.59 8.38
N LEU A 379 -2.08 -2.23 7.49
CA LEU A 379 -2.12 -3.68 7.32
C LEU A 379 -1.08 -4.15 6.30
N GLU A 380 -0.25 -5.11 6.69
CA GLU A 380 0.71 -5.78 5.82
C GLU A 380 0.13 -7.06 5.20
N TRP A 381 0.27 -7.19 3.88
CA TRP A 381 -0.35 -8.25 3.10
C TRP A 381 0.22 -9.66 3.33
N GLN A 382 1.51 -9.80 3.60
CA GLN A 382 2.16 -11.12 3.66
C GLN A 382 2.02 -11.80 5.02
N THR A 383 2.10 -11.01 6.09
CA THR A 383 2.13 -11.50 7.46
C THR A 383 0.84 -11.19 8.21
N GLY A 384 -0.01 -10.30 7.72
CA GLY A 384 -1.13 -9.78 8.50
C GLY A 384 -0.70 -8.91 9.67
N ALA A 385 0.57 -8.49 9.71
CA ALA A 385 1.03 -7.55 10.72
C ALA A 385 0.32 -6.22 10.54
N VAL A 386 -0.12 -5.64 11.66
CA VAL A 386 -0.73 -4.32 11.72
C VAL A 386 0.23 -3.41 12.46
N TYR A 387 0.57 -2.28 11.85
CA TYR A 387 1.44 -1.27 12.45
C TYR A 387 0.66 -0.02 12.79
N ARG A 388 0.93 0.55 13.95
CA ARG A 388 0.35 1.81 14.41
C ARG A 388 1.35 2.95 14.19
N VAL A 389 0.92 4.03 13.55
CA VAL A 389 1.70 5.25 13.31
C VAL A 389 1.03 6.42 14.02
N ALA A 390 1.69 6.94 15.04
CA ALA A 390 1.19 8.05 15.86
C ALA A 390 2.14 9.25 15.80
N TYR A 391 1.57 10.45 15.87
CA TYR A 391 2.37 11.66 16.06
C TYR A 391 2.75 11.80 17.54
N VAL A 392 4.05 11.84 17.82
CA VAL A 392 4.60 11.93 19.18
C VAL A 392 5.21 13.30 19.47
N GLY A 393 4.97 14.28 18.60
CA GLY A 393 5.67 15.56 18.64
C GLY A 393 7.07 15.44 18.06
N GLU A 394 7.83 16.55 18.01
CA GLU A 394 9.27 16.41 17.85
C GLU A 394 9.79 15.56 19.02
N THR A 395 10.17 14.32 18.74
CA THR A 395 11.16 13.62 19.56
C THR A 395 12.47 14.37 19.37
N VAL A 396 12.55 15.49 20.07
CA VAL A 396 13.79 16.00 20.59
C VAL A 396 14.29 14.91 21.54
N THR A 397 14.96 13.88 21.03
CA THR A 397 16.10 13.33 21.77
C THR A 397 17.22 14.36 21.70
N ALA A 398 16.96 15.58 22.19
CA ALA A 398 18.02 16.41 22.72
C ALA A 398 18.28 15.87 24.12
N GLU A 399 19.32 15.06 24.19
CA GLU A 399 20.40 15.57 25.00
C GLU A 399 20.74 16.97 24.43
N SER A 400 20.24 17.99 25.12
CA SER A 400 20.51 19.40 24.81
C SER A 400 22.00 19.65 24.99
N ALA A 401 22.80 19.28 23.99
CA ALA A 401 24.09 19.88 23.78
C ALA A 401 23.81 21.23 23.12
N THR A 402 23.90 22.30 23.93
CA THR A 402 24.21 23.63 23.42
C THR A 402 25.34 23.47 22.40
N ALA A 403 25.03 23.65 21.12
CA ALA A 403 25.99 23.54 20.02
C ALA A 403 27.01 24.67 20.11
N THR A 404 28.02 24.50 20.97
CA THR A 404 29.38 24.87 20.60
C THR A 404 29.81 23.90 19.51
N ALA A 405 30.28 24.43 18.37
CA ALA A 405 30.79 23.65 17.25
C ALA A 405 31.59 22.44 17.74
N GLU A 406 31.00 21.23 17.64
CA GLU A 406 31.76 20.01 17.85
C GLU A 406 32.92 20.02 16.85
N PRO A 407 34.14 19.69 17.28
CA PRO A 407 35.22 19.47 16.34
C PRO A 407 34.79 18.36 15.38
N LEU A 408 34.93 18.60 14.08
CA LEU A 408 34.65 17.60 13.06
C LEU A 408 35.34 16.28 13.40
N PRO A 409 34.70 15.12 13.16
CA PRO A 409 35.35 13.84 13.34
C PRO A 409 36.67 13.84 12.56
N ALA A 410 37.76 13.39 13.19
CA ALA A 410 39.02 13.20 12.50
C ALA A 410 38.87 11.99 11.56
N PHE A 411 38.54 12.24 10.29
CA PHE A 411 38.41 11.20 9.28
C PHE A 411 39.77 10.66 8.87
N SER A 412 39.91 9.34 8.78
CA SER A 412 41.15 8.72 8.31
C SER A 412 41.33 8.93 6.80
N PRO A 413 42.57 8.98 6.28
CA PRO A 413 42.82 9.03 4.84
C PRO A 413 42.17 7.87 4.07
N GLU A 414 42.03 6.70 4.71
CA GLU A 414 41.37 5.53 4.12
C GLU A 414 39.86 5.75 3.98
N GLN A 415 39.20 6.36 4.98
CA GLN A 415 37.78 6.71 4.91
C GLN A 415 37.51 7.76 3.82
N VAL A 416 38.38 8.76 3.71
CA VAL A 416 38.28 9.78 2.65
C VAL A 416 38.43 9.14 1.26
N ALA A 417 39.39 8.24 1.09
CA ALA A 417 39.59 7.53 -0.17
C ALA A 417 38.42 6.60 -0.53
N ALA A 418 37.83 5.91 0.46
CA ALA A 418 36.65 5.09 0.26
C ALA A 418 35.43 5.92 -0.16
N GLY A 419 35.24 7.09 0.47
CA GLY A 419 34.21 8.06 0.11
C GLY A 419 34.40 8.64 -1.29
N GLU A 420 35.63 8.97 -1.68
CA GLU A 420 35.93 9.41 -3.04
C GLU A 420 35.57 8.35 -4.07
N ALA A 421 35.86 7.07 -3.78
CA ALA A 421 35.52 5.96 -4.65
C ALA A 421 34.00 5.83 -4.84
N LEU A 422 33.22 5.96 -3.77
CA LEU A 422 31.75 5.97 -3.82
C LEU A 422 31.20 7.18 -4.58
N TYR A 423 31.76 8.37 -4.34
CA TYR A 423 31.37 9.59 -5.04
C TYR A 423 31.54 9.45 -6.57
N ARG A 424 32.66 8.84 -7.01
CA ARG A 424 32.98 8.65 -8.44
C ARG A 424 32.25 7.50 -9.10
N ASN A 425 32.09 6.39 -8.39
CA ASN A 425 31.67 5.11 -8.98
C ASN A 425 30.25 4.68 -8.58
N GLY A 426 29.68 5.30 -7.54
CA GLY A 426 28.41 4.87 -6.94
C GLY A 426 28.60 3.63 -6.07
N ALA A 427 27.47 3.05 -5.65
CA ALA A 427 27.41 1.79 -4.94
C ALA A 427 26.57 0.77 -5.73
N ALA A 428 26.54 -0.49 -5.29
CA ALA A 428 25.73 -1.51 -5.95
C ALA A 428 24.24 -1.12 -5.92
N GLY A 429 23.71 -0.69 -7.06
CA GLY A 429 22.30 -0.25 -7.18
C GLY A 429 22.08 1.25 -7.07
N ALA A 430 23.11 2.06 -6.84
CA ALA A 430 22.99 3.52 -6.75
C ALA A 430 23.96 4.27 -7.68
N PRO A 431 23.49 5.32 -8.37
CA PRO A 431 24.31 6.08 -9.30
C PRO A 431 25.40 6.88 -8.55
N PRO A 432 26.56 7.15 -9.19
CA PRO A 432 27.60 7.97 -8.61
C PRO A 432 27.13 9.41 -8.35
N CYS A 433 27.51 9.96 -7.21
CA CYS A 433 27.23 11.36 -6.84
C CYS A 433 27.83 12.36 -7.86
N LEU A 434 28.98 12.00 -8.47
CA LEU A 434 29.65 12.78 -9.53
C LEU A 434 28.74 13.09 -10.73
N THR A 435 27.70 12.29 -10.97
CA THR A 435 26.74 12.52 -12.07
C THR A 435 26.06 13.88 -11.94
N CYS A 436 25.81 14.33 -10.71
CA CYS A 436 25.03 15.54 -10.43
C CYS A 436 25.84 16.60 -9.69
N HIS A 437 26.75 16.20 -8.81
CA HIS A 437 27.49 17.08 -7.93
C HIS A 437 28.93 17.26 -8.38
N LEU A 438 29.32 18.49 -8.74
CA LEU A 438 30.69 18.80 -9.18
C LEU A 438 31.60 19.14 -8.00
N LEU A 439 32.92 18.99 -8.20
CA LEU A 439 33.97 19.34 -7.24
C LEU A 439 34.66 20.67 -7.57
N ASP A 440 33.93 21.62 -8.14
CA ASP A 440 34.38 22.98 -8.39
C ASP A 440 33.23 23.97 -8.20
N ASP A 441 33.49 25.27 -8.37
CA ASP A 441 32.47 26.31 -8.16
C ASP A 441 31.36 26.33 -9.23
N ARG A 442 31.36 25.42 -10.22
CA ARG A 442 30.31 25.36 -11.25
C ARG A 442 29.07 24.65 -10.71
N ALA A 443 27.90 25.14 -11.11
CA ALA A 443 26.64 24.48 -10.85
C ALA A 443 26.48 23.25 -11.79
N GLY A 444 26.23 22.07 -11.21
CA GLY A 444 25.80 20.87 -11.91
C GLY A 444 24.28 20.69 -11.85
N LEU A 445 23.79 19.47 -12.11
CA LEU A 445 22.39 19.10 -11.83
C LEU A 445 22.06 19.16 -10.33
N GLY A 446 23.08 19.01 -9.47
CA GLY A 446 23.04 19.25 -8.03
C GLY A 446 24.04 20.33 -7.60
N PRO A 447 23.95 20.81 -6.34
CA PRO A 447 24.88 21.79 -5.79
C PRO A 447 26.31 21.25 -5.72
N SER A 448 27.30 22.15 -5.82
CA SER A 448 28.71 21.78 -5.62
C SER A 448 28.95 21.27 -4.19
N LEU A 449 29.82 20.26 -4.06
CA LEU A 449 30.22 19.73 -2.75
C LEU A 449 31.43 20.45 -2.15
N VAL A 450 32.15 21.25 -2.94
CA VAL A 450 33.32 21.98 -2.45
C VAL A 450 32.89 23.13 -1.54
N GLY A 451 33.46 23.17 -0.33
CA GLY A 451 33.09 24.14 0.70
C GLY A 451 31.73 23.88 1.33
N LEU A 452 31.08 22.75 1.04
CA LEU A 452 29.79 22.39 1.65
C LEU A 452 29.91 22.32 3.17
N ARG A 453 31.02 21.79 3.69
CA ARG A 453 31.31 21.72 5.12
C ARG A 453 31.20 23.08 5.84
N ASP A 454 31.57 24.17 5.15
CA ASP A 454 31.65 25.50 5.74
C ASP A 454 30.29 26.20 5.77
N VAL A 455 29.33 25.76 4.95
CA VAL A 455 28.00 26.38 4.80
C VAL A 455 26.84 25.48 5.21
N ALA A 456 27.06 24.17 5.39
CA ALA A 456 26.02 23.17 5.68
C ALA A 456 25.21 23.49 6.94
N HIS A 457 25.86 23.95 8.01
CA HIS A 457 25.21 24.35 9.27
C HIS A 457 24.22 25.53 9.14
N GLN A 458 24.26 26.26 8.02
CA GLN A 458 23.38 27.41 7.75
C GLN A 458 22.15 27.02 6.93
N ARG A 459 22.08 25.77 6.46
CA ARG A 459 21.03 25.33 5.52
C ARG A 459 19.74 24.98 6.23
N VAL A 460 19.84 24.32 7.38
CA VAL A 460 18.71 23.93 8.21
C VAL A 460 19.02 24.34 9.64
N GLN A 461 18.16 25.18 10.22
CA GLN A 461 18.34 25.67 11.58
C GLN A 461 18.32 24.49 12.56
N GLY A 462 19.36 24.40 13.40
CA GLY A 462 19.46 23.35 14.44
C GLY A 462 20.26 22.11 14.04
N LEU A 463 20.63 21.94 12.77
CA LEU A 463 21.51 20.84 12.34
C LEU A 463 22.98 21.24 12.33
N SER A 464 23.85 20.34 12.79
CA SER A 464 25.29 20.45 12.50
C SER A 464 25.56 20.24 11.01
N ALA A 465 26.76 20.63 10.57
CA ALA A 465 27.17 20.41 9.18
C ALA A 465 27.17 18.91 8.81
N VAL A 466 27.59 18.04 9.74
CA VAL A 466 27.68 16.59 9.51
C VAL A 466 26.28 15.98 9.40
N GLU A 467 25.37 16.35 10.29
CA GLU A 467 23.98 15.90 10.25
C GLU A 467 23.28 16.36 8.98
N TYR A 468 23.50 17.61 8.55
CA TYR A 468 22.95 18.10 7.29
C TYR A 468 23.42 17.26 6.08
N VAL A 469 24.72 16.97 5.98
CA VAL A 469 25.25 16.17 4.86
C VAL A 469 24.75 14.73 4.93
N ARG A 470 24.69 14.14 6.13
CA ARG A 470 24.11 12.81 6.35
C ARG A 470 22.65 12.76 5.91
N GLN A 471 21.83 13.72 6.35
CA GLN A 471 20.43 13.81 5.97
C GLN A 471 20.28 14.02 4.46
N SER A 472 21.12 14.85 3.84
CA SER A 472 21.10 15.06 2.38
C SER A 472 21.40 13.79 1.58
N ILE A 473 22.12 12.82 2.15
CA ILE A 473 22.35 11.50 1.54
C ILE A 473 21.16 10.57 1.83
N LEU A 474 20.71 10.50 3.08
CA LEU A 474 19.65 9.57 3.51
C LEU A 474 18.27 9.96 2.96
N ARG A 475 17.99 11.26 2.87
CA ARG A 475 16.70 11.85 2.55
C ARG A 475 16.90 13.12 1.69
N PRO A 476 17.28 12.97 0.42
CA PRO A 476 17.69 14.09 -0.41
C PRO A 476 16.65 15.20 -0.57
N ASN A 477 15.36 14.87 -0.49
CA ASN A 477 14.27 15.84 -0.67
C ASN A 477 13.75 16.47 0.63
N ASP A 478 14.25 16.08 1.80
CA ASP A 478 13.89 16.74 3.07
C ASP A 478 14.31 18.21 3.08
N TYR A 479 15.39 18.55 2.38
CA TYR A 479 15.81 19.93 2.15
C TYR A 479 16.38 20.09 0.73
N ILE A 480 15.69 20.86 -0.10
CA ILE A 480 16.12 21.17 -1.46
C ILE A 480 16.80 22.55 -1.46
N VAL A 481 18.07 22.59 -1.86
CA VAL A 481 18.78 23.85 -2.02
C VAL A 481 18.05 24.71 -3.07
N PRO A 482 17.79 26.01 -2.81
CA PRO A 482 17.11 26.87 -3.77
C PRO A 482 17.72 26.82 -5.17
N ASN A 483 16.86 26.75 -6.19
CA ASN A 483 17.19 26.61 -7.63
C ASN A 483 17.59 25.21 -8.11
N TYR A 484 17.49 24.18 -7.26
CA TYR A 484 17.67 22.78 -7.65
C TYR A 484 16.34 22.01 -7.66
N ASN A 485 16.27 20.92 -8.44
CA ASN A 485 15.05 20.13 -8.67
C ASN A 485 15.06 18.85 -7.81
N SER A 486 13.93 18.56 -7.14
CA SER A 486 13.67 17.35 -6.34
C SER A 486 13.83 16.03 -7.08
N ASP A 487 13.68 16.05 -8.41
CA ASP A 487 13.51 14.85 -9.23
C ASP A 487 14.86 14.29 -9.73
N TYR A 488 15.96 15.02 -9.56
CA TYR A 488 17.27 14.63 -10.10
C TYR A 488 18.12 13.81 -9.14
N MET A 489 17.99 14.03 -7.84
CA MET A 489 18.77 13.27 -6.87
C MET A 489 18.13 11.90 -6.66
N TYR A 490 18.94 10.84 -6.75
CA TYR A 490 18.48 9.49 -6.46
C TYR A 490 18.04 9.39 -5.00
N GLN A 491 16.79 9.02 -4.76
CA GLN A 491 16.16 9.16 -3.44
C GLN A 491 16.49 8.02 -2.46
N ASN A 492 17.05 6.92 -2.95
CA ASN A 492 17.20 5.68 -2.17
C ASN A 492 18.66 5.43 -1.75
N TYR A 493 19.50 6.47 -1.66
CA TYR A 493 20.88 6.32 -1.16
C TYR A 493 20.94 5.79 0.27
N GLY A 494 20.00 6.19 1.14
CA GLY A 494 19.91 5.65 2.50
C GLY A 494 19.49 4.18 2.59
N ASP A 495 19.06 3.59 1.47
CA ASP A 495 18.67 2.19 1.39
C ASP A 495 19.79 1.28 0.89
N VAL A 496 20.58 1.79 -0.05
CA VAL A 496 21.65 1.03 -0.74
C VAL A 496 23.03 1.16 -0.08
N LEU A 497 23.27 2.24 0.67
CA LEU A 497 24.55 2.50 1.31
C LEU A 497 24.55 1.98 2.74
N THR A 498 25.61 1.29 3.10
CA THR A 498 25.88 0.92 4.49
C THR A 498 26.27 2.15 5.31
N GLU A 499 26.11 2.07 6.63
CA GLU A 499 26.52 3.14 7.55
C GLU A 499 28.00 3.54 7.36
N ALA A 500 28.87 2.56 7.11
CA ALA A 500 30.29 2.81 6.84
C ALA A 500 30.53 3.55 5.51
N GLU A 501 29.72 3.29 4.50
CA GLU A 501 29.78 3.97 3.20
C GLU A 501 29.25 5.41 3.30
N ILE A 502 28.18 5.63 4.09
CA ILE A 502 27.65 6.97 4.39
C ILE A 502 28.70 7.79 5.14
N GLU A 503 29.30 7.23 6.18
CA GLU A 503 30.40 7.85 6.93
C GLU A 503 31.60 8.17 6.02
N SER A 504 31.92 7.28 5.08
CA SER A 504 33.01 7.51 4.13
C SER A 504 32.67 8.65 3.15
N LEU A 505 31.43 8.72 2.65
CA LEU A 505 30.98 9.84 1.81
C LEU A 505 31.00 11.18 2.56
N ILE A 506 30.57 11.21 3.81
CA ILE A 506 30.68 12.39 4.68
C ILE A 506 32.15 12.77 4.84
N ALA A 507 33.02 11.82 5.17
CA ALA A 507 34.46 12.06 5.29
C ALA A 507 35.04 12.70 4.02
N PHE A 508 34.67 12.17 2.86
CA PHE A 508 35.09 12.73 1.57
C PHE A 508 34.57 14.15 1.36
N VAL A 509 33.27 14.41 1.54
CA VAL A 509 32.68 15.76 1.40
C VAL A 509 33.39 16.77 2.32
N PHE A 510 33.72 16.37 3.55
CA PHE A 510 34.38 17.24 4.52
C PHE A 510 35.86 17.48 4.24
N SER A 511 36.49 16.60 3.44
CA SER A 511 37.85 16.80 2.92
C SER A 511 37.92 17.88 1.83
N LEU A 512 36.79 18.22 1.21
CA LEU A 512 36.69 19.20 0.12
C LEU A 512 36.68 20.64 0.68
N SER A 513 37.87 21.19 0.95
CA SER A 513 38.03 22.60 1.28
C SER A 513 37.99 23.47 0.03
N LYS A 514 37.46 24.69 0.16
CA LYS A 514 37.70 25.78 -0.80
C LYS A 514 39.14 26.29 -0.73
#